data_AF-A0A3D2PX34-F1
#
_entry.id   AF-A0A3D2PX34-F1
#
_cell.length_a   1.000
_cell.length_b   1.000
_cell.length_c   1.000
_cell.angle_alpha   90.00
_cell.angle_beta   90.00
_cell.angle_gamma   90.00
#
_symmetry.space_group_name_H-M   'P 1'
#
loop_
_entity.id
_entity.type
_entity.pdbx_description
1 polymer ?
#
loop_
_entity_poly.entity_id
_entity_poly.type
_entity_poly.pdbx_seq_one_letter_code
_entity_poly.pdbx_strand_id
1 'polypeptide(L)'
;MWHTAEMVKIFEKMTEGYGYDIYQNRKLCVALCNDLFADYSVEKNIMQMLFQAGLGEAMKGVPFKSERELKMGLSNIEKFLMAQAIESSVRDDVLDVMRLAFVDKGVNSEVKSAYQTVISKNFNDSHFKMTLPVIKEFADRIEASFKFLYANKGEEVDSVLEKCIITDKFGKMHSSRMDYELLTHDRSKNVTISIPEDDKKIFISGSTIEFVFLCSNHKRITTSYKINISKTTMLMQVAVCQMTEAEYNRTIDIVGLLIKTMDNGAKSTNTIMADGSSISATNEQPAYTSSDIKEYSDALRREIHYLKQGKGKKYKIVNGNKLVKSDKGIYTYLFEMETELHLPDDAPVVVEAAGGLRAVGSVLSCEDFQILLLLDRDLNDKVSSAYLMVEPWKLLEALDKKMNSLNPNINKLAIKIMEEGPDLSTDTDIANVPKGQP
;
A
#
# COMPACT_ATOMS: atom_id res chain seq x y z
N MET A 1 21.38 7.82 -13.73
CA MET A 1 22.31 7.43 -12.64
C MET A 1 23.17 8.65 -12.40
N TRP A 2 23.18 9.18 -11.18
CA TRP A 2 23.91 10.39 -10.82
C TRP A 2 25.33 10.03 -10.33
N HIS A 3 26.35 10.75 -10.80
CA HIS A 3 27.76 10.40 -10.56
C HIS A 3 28.41 11.26 -9.47
N THR A 4 27.92 11.17 -8.22
CA THR A 4 28.34 12.06 -7.11
C THR A 4 29.87 12.11 -6.93
N ALA A 5 30.55 10.97 -6.92
CA ALA A 5 31.99 10.91 -6.63
C ALA A 5 32.83 11.57 -7.73
N GLU A 6 32.41 11.42 -8.99
CA GLU A 6 33.03 12.03 -10.16
C GLU A 6 32.78 13.53 -10.19
N MET A 7 31.55 13.96 -9.87
CA MET A 7 31.19 15.38 -9.75
C MET A 7 32.04 16.06 -8.68
N VAL A 8 32.18 15.47 -7.50
CA VAL A 8 33.03 16.01 -6.42
C VAL A 8 34.46 16.22 -6.90
N LYS A 9 35.07 15.23 -7.57
CA LYS A 9 36.41 15.36 -8.14
C LYS A 9 36.53 16.48 -9.18
N ILE A 10 35.46 16.72 -9.96
CA ILE A 10 35.43 17.82 -10.93
C ILE A 10 35.41 19.17 -10.21
N PHE A 11 34.62 19.31 -9.15
CA PHE A 11 34.57 20.52 -8.33
C PHE A 11 35.90 20.77 -7.58
N GLU A 12 36.55 19.71 -7.08
CA GLU A 12 37.90 19.79 -6.51
C GLU A 12 38.90 20.33 -7.54
N LYS A 13 38.94 19.75 -8.76
CA LYS A 13 39.82 20.23 -9.85
C LYS A 13 39.55 21.68 -10.24
N MET A 14 38.27 22.08 -10.31
CA MET A 14 37.88 23.44 -10.60
C MET A 14 38.36 24.42 -9.53
N THR A 15 38.25 24.03 -8.26
CA THR A 15 38.73 24.82 -7.12
C THR A 15 40.25 24.90 -7.08
N GLU A 16 40.96 23.80 -7.35
CA GLU A 16 42.43 23.76 -7.41
C GLU A 16 43.00 24.65 -8.54
N GLY A 17 42.34 24.68 -9.70
CA GLY A 17 42.79 25.45 -10.85
C GLY A 17 42.47 26.94 -10.80
N TYR A 18 41.32 27.32 -10.24
CA TYR A 18 40.79 28.69 -10.34
C TYR A 18 40.48 29.37 -9.00
N GLY A 19 40.58 28.64 -7.87
CA GLY A 19 40.21 29.13 -6.55
C GLY A 19 38.69 29.24 -6.33
N TYR A 20 38.28 29.50 -5.09
CA TYR A 20 36.85 29.55 -4.71
C TYR A 20 36.07 30.75 -5.29
N ASP A 21 36.76 31.86 -5.60
CA ASP A 21 36.11 33.06 -6.16
C ASP A 21 35.49 32.80 -7.53
N ILE A 22 35.92 31.72 -8.20
CA ILE A 22 35.43 31.31 -9.51
C ILE A 22 33.92 31.11 -9.54
N TYR A 23 33.36 30.61 -8.44
CA TYR A 23 31.94 30.31 -8.35
C TYR A 23 31.06 31.55 -8.43
N GLN A 24 31.59 32.74 -8.13
CA GLN A 24 30.86 34.00 -8.28
C GLN A 24 30.79 34.46 -9.75
N ASN A 25 31.61 33.89 -10.63
CA ASN A 25 31.60 34.22 -12.06
C ASN A 25 30.71 33.24 -12.85
N ARG A 26 29.44 33.63 -13.01
CA ARG A 26 28.42 32.81 -13.72
C ARG A 26 28.87 32.38 -15.12
N LYS A 27 29.44 33.29 -15.90
CA LYS A 27 29.85 33.00 -17.30
C LYS A 27 30.98 31.97 -17.35
N LEU A 28 31.97 32.12 -16.46
CA LEU A 28 33.10 31.21 -16.45
C LEU A 28 32.72 29.84 -15.89
N CYS A 29 31.83 29.76 -14.90
CA CYS A 29 31.32 28.48 -14.38
C CYS A 29 30.57 27.68 -15.46
N VAL A 30 29.71 28.32 -16.24
CA VAL A 30 28.98 27.66 -17.34
C VAL A 30 29.95 27.16 -18.43
N ALA A 31 31.00 27.93 -18.72
CA ALA A 31 32.05 27.52 -19.65
C ALA A 31 32.84 26.31 -19.13
N LEU A 32 33.25 26.33 -17.86
CA LEU A 32 33.96 25.21 -17.23
C LEU A 32 33.11 23.94 -17.15
N CYS A 33 31.79 24.07 -17.06
CA CYS A 33 30.89 22.91 -17.17
C CYS A 33 30.97 22.25 -18.57
N ASN A 34 31.20 23.02 -19.64
CA ASN A 34 31.37 22.44 -20.97
C ASN A 34 32.63 21.58 -21.08
N ASP A 35 33.71 22.01 -20.43
CA ASP A 35 35.03 21.41 -20.55
C ASP A 35 35.22 20.25 -19.56
N LEU A 36 34.85 20.45 -18.29
CA LEU A 36 35.13 19.50 -17.21
C LEU A 36 34.07 18.40 -17.05
N PHE A 37 32.85 18.62 -17.54
CA PHE A 37 31.74 17.67 -17.45
C PHE A 37 31.39 17.08 -18.83
N ALA A 38 32.34 17.08 -19.78
CA ALA A 38 32.10 16.67 -21.17
C ALA A 38 31.50 15.27 -21.31
N ASP A 39 31.89 14.34 -20.43
CA ASP A 39 31.43 12.94 -20.43
C ASP A 39 30.11 12.73 -19.65
N TYR A 40 29.61 13.75 -18.95
CA TYR A 40 28.44 13.66 -18.06
C TYR A 40 27.32 14.59 -18.53
N SER A 41 26.67 14.25 -19.64
CA SER A 41 25.74 15.14 -20.36
C SER A 41 24.56 15.63 -19.51
N VAL A 42 24.01 14.79 -18.62
CA VAL A 42 22.86 15.13 -17.77
C VAL A 42 23.28 16.10 -16.68
N GLU A 43 24.30 15.76 -15.90
CA GLU A 43 24.82 16.58 -14.80
C GLU A 43 25.42 17.89 -15.31
N LYS A 44 26.10 17.86 -16.47
CA LYS A 44 26.56 19.05 -17.18
C LYS A 44 25.42 20.03 -17.44
N ASN A 45 24.32 19.57 -18.05
CA ASN A 45 23.18 20.43 -18.38
C ASN A 45 22.54 21.02 -17.12
N ILE A 46 22.41 20.21 -16.06
CA ILE A 46 21.87 20.64 -14.78
C ILE A 46 22.78 21.70 -14.13
N MET A 47 24.08 21.43 -14.00
CA MET A 47 25.02 22.37 -13.40
C MET A 47 25.13 23.67 -14.20
N GLN A 48 25.10 23.63 -15.53
CA GLN A 48 25.07 24.82 -16.39
C GLN A 48 23.84 25.69 -16.11
N MET A 49 22.66 25.07 -16.09
CA MET A 49 21.41 25.77 -15.78
C MET A 49 21.47 26.38 -14.37
N LEU A 50 21.97 25.66 -13.37
CA LEU A 50 22.09 26.15 -12.00
C LEU A 50 23.09 27.30 -11.87
N PHE A 51 24.27 27.21 -12.51
CA PHE A 51 25.26 28.29 -12.50
C PHE A 51 24.76 29.54 -13.23
N GLN A 52 24.02 29.37 -14.33
CA GLN A 52 23.37 30.47 -15.03
C GLN A 52 22.31 31.15 -14.16
N ALA A 53 21.54 30.34 -13.42
CA ALA A 53 20.52 30.80 -12.48
C ALA A 53 21.09 31.46 -11.20
N GLY A 54 22.39 31.29 -10.92
CA GLY A 54 23.07 31.96 -9.81
C GLY A 54 23.45 31.05 -8.63
N LEU A 55 23.63 29.74 -8.86
CA LEU A 55 24.08 28.79 -7.82
C LEU A 55 25.33 29.26 -7.07
N GLY A 56 26.26 29.92 -7.77
CA GLY A 56 27.44 30.56 -7.18
C GLY A 56 27.16 31.50 -6.02
N GLU A 57 26.09 32.29 -6.11
CA GLU A 57 25.69 33.24 -5.08
C GLU A 57 25.08 32.53 -3.87
N ALA A 58 24.40 31.39 -4.11
CA ALA A 58 23.86 30.53 -3.05
C ALA A 58 24.98 29.80 -2.28
N MET A 59 26.13 29.55 -2.92
CA MET A 59 27.32 28.94 -2.32
C MET A 59 28.23 29.94 -1.59
N LYS A 60 27.71 31.10 -1.17
CA LYS A 60 28.51 32.10 -0.46
C LYS A 60 29.06 31.52 0.85
N GLY A 61 30.37 31.62 1.05
CA GLY A 61 31.05 31.15 2.25
C GLY A 61 31.68 29.76 2.14
N VAL A 62 31.75 29.18 0.93
CA VAL A 62 32.61 28.01 0.68
C VAL A 62 34.11 28.38 0.74
N PRO A 63 34.98 27.48 1.21
CA PRO A 63 34.67 26.21 1.84
C PRO A 63 34.09 26.42 3.25
N PHE A 64 33.20 25.52 3.66
CA PHE A 64 32.55 25.57 4.97
C PHE A 64 33.50 25.03 6.05
N LYS A 65 33.90 25.89 6.99
CA LYS A 65 34.94 25.60 7.99
C LYS A 65 34.37 25.13 9.33
N SER A 66 33.05 25.14 9.49
CA SER A 66 32.37 24.67 10.69
C SER A 66 31.05 23.97 10.37
N GLU A 67 30.58 23.14 11.31
CA GLU A 67 29.28 22.46 11.21
C GLU A 67 28.13 23.46 11.01
N ARG A 68 28.23 24.62 11.66
CA ARG A 68 27.23 25.70 11.58
C ARG A 68 27.24 26.36 10.20
N GLU A 69 28.41 26.64 9.64
CA GLU A 69 28.55 27.18 8.29
C GLU A 69 28.05 26.19 7.25
N LEU A 70 28.35 24.90 7.41
CA LEU A 70 27.88 23.85 6.51
C LEU A 70 26.35 23.73 6.52
N LYS A 71 25.71 23.70 7.71
CA LYS A 71 24.24 23.68 7.83
C LYS A 71 23.59 24.89 7.18
N MET A 72 24.12 26.09 7.44
CA MET A 72 23.58 27.33 6.88
C MET A 72 23.77 27.40 5.36
N GLY A 73 24.95 27.00 4.87
CA GLY A 73 25.29 26.95 3.46
C GLY A 73 24.40 25.99 2.69
N LEU A 74 24.24 24.75 3.17
CA LEU A 74 23.34 23.78 2.54
C LEU A 74 21.88 24.24 2.55
N SER A 75 21.41 24.86 3.63
CA SER A 75 20.04 25.43 3.67
C SER A 75 19.83 26.56 2.66
N ASN A 76 20.84 27.39 2.42
CA ASN A 76 20.77 28.45 1.40
C ASN A 76 20.74 27.87 -0.01
N ILE A 77 21.56 26.86 -0.29
CA ILE A 77 21.58 26.14 -1.57
C ILE A 77 20.23 25.45 -1.79
N GLU A 78 19.68 24.79 -0.77
CA GLU A 78 18.37 24.13 -0.85
C GLU A 78 17.25 25.13 -1.19
N LYS A 79 17.19 26.29 -0.51
CA LYS A 79 16.22 27.35 -0.83
C LYS A 79 16.36 27.85 -2.26
N PHE A 80 17.60 27.98 -2.75
CA PHE A 80 17.86 28.36 -4.14
C PHE A 80 17.34 27.30 -5.11
N LEU A 81 17.64 26.02 -4.87
CA LEU A 81 17.20 24.92 -5.73
C LEU A 81 15.65 24.79 -5.76
N MET A 82 14.98 25.01 -4.63
CA MET A 82 13.52 25.07 -4.56
C MET A 82 12.96 26.24 -5.38
N ALA A 83 13.60 27.42 -5.32
CA ALA A 83 13.19 28.58 -6.10
C ALA A 83 13.36 28.38 -7.63
N GLN A 84 14.27 27.50 -8.04
CA GLN A 84 14.44 27.10 -9.44
C GLN A 84 13.52 25.94 -9.87
N ALA A 85 12.58 25.52 -9.01
CA ALA A 85 11.65 24.41 -9.26
C ALA A 85 12.33 23.09 -9.67
N ILE A 86 13.53 22.83 -9.14
CA ILE A 86 14.28 21.60 -9.41
C ILE A 86 13.61 20.43 -8.71
N GLU A 87 13.49 19.30 -9.40
CA GLU A 87 12.94 18.05 -8.86
C GLU A 87 13.70 17.62 -7.59
N SER A 88 12.99 17.14 -6.57
CA SER A 88 13.56 16.79 -5.26
C SER A 88 14.73 15.81 -5.33
N SER A 89 14.62 14.77 -6.16
CA SER A 89 15.67 13.78 -6.42
C SER A 89 16.99 14.44 -6.87
N VAL A 90 16.90 15.39 -7.81
CA VAL A 90 18.04 16.14 -8.34
C VAL A 90 18.57 17.14 -7.32
N ARG A 91 17.71 17.71 -6.46
CA ARG A 91 18.18 18.61 -5.38
C ARG A 91 19.05 17.87 -4.38
N ASP A 92 18.68 16.65 -4.01
CA ASP A 92 19.41 15.83 -3.05
C ASP A 92 20.80 15.46 -3.59
N ASP A 93 20.82 15.03 -4.85
CA ASP A 93 22.02 14.71 -5.62
C ASP A 93 22.98 15.92 -5.71
N VAL A 94 22.46 17.11 -5.97
CA VAL A 94 23.24 18.36 -5.98
C VAL A 94 23.74 18.70 -4.58
N LEU A 95 22.88 18.64 -3.55
CA LEU A 95 23.25 18.95 -2.17
C LEU A 95 24.34 18.02 -1.63
N ASP A 96 24.34 16.75 -2.02
CA ASP A 96 25.37 15.79 -1.63
C ASP A 96 26.72 16.11 -2.30
N VAL A 97 26.72 16.46 -3.59
CA VAL A 97 27.92 16.96 -4.29
C VAL A 97 28.45 18.22 -3.59
N MET A 98 27.59 19.19 -3.26
CA MET A 98 28.00 20.44 -2.60
C MET A 98 28.57 20.19 -1.20
N ARG A 99 27.93 19.30 -0.42
CA ARG A 99 28.42 18.91 0.90
C ARG A 99 29.81 18.29 0.80
N LEU A 100 30.00 17.33 -0.10
CA LEU A 100 31.25 16.59 -0.22
C LEU A 100 32.38 17.43 -0.83
N ALA A 101 32.08 18.30 -1.80
CA ALA A 101 33.07 19.13 -2.46
C ALA A 101 33.55 20.33 -1.63
N PHE A 102 32.70 20.86 -0.73
CA PHE A 102 32.96 22.15 -0.07
C PHE A 102 33.05 22.10 1.46
N VAL A 103 32.93 20.91 2.08
CA VAL A 103 33.23 20.75 3.50
C VAL A 103 34.74 20.69 3.72
N ASP A 104 35.26 21.45 4.69
CA ASP A 104 36.67 21.37 5.04
C ASP A 104 36.99 20.01 5.72
N LYS A 105 38.17 19.43 5.42
CA LYS A 105 38.55 18.06 5.82
C LYS A 105 38.66 17.87 7.35
N GLY A 106 38.69 18.97 8.11
CA GLY A 106 38.71 18.97 9.59
C GLY A 106 37.34 19.10 10.25
N VAL A 107 36.27 19.33 9.49
CA VAL A 107 34.90 19.42 10.02
C VAL A 107 34.32 18.01 10.07
N ASN A 108 33.80 17.59 11.24
CA ASN A 108 33.05 16.34 11.31
C ASN A 108 31.85 16.46 10.37
N SER A 109 31.90 15.76 9.24
CA SER A 109 30.94 15.87 8.14
C SER A 109 29.59 15.26 8.48
N GLU A 110 29.36 14.86 9.74
CA GLU A 110 28.09 14.42 10.33
C GLU A 110 26.94 15.45 10.25
N VAL A 111 27.12 16.60 9.56
CA VAL A 111 25.99 17.34 8.97
C VAL A 111 25.37 16.49 7.88
N LYS A 112 24.56 15.54 8.34
CA LYS A 112 23.77 14.63 7.55
C LYS A 112 22.88 15.47 6.62
N SER A 113 22.99 15.21 5.32
CA SER A 113 21.95 15.56 4.35
C SER A 113 20.59 15.27 4.97
N ALA A 114 19.59 16.11 4.72
CA ALA A 114 18.22 15.96 5.23
C ALA A 114 17.59 14.58 4.88
N TYR A 115 18.25 13.78 4.03
CA TYR A 115 17.82 12.47 3.56
C TYR A 115 18.76 11.32 3.96
N GLN A 116 19.73 11.51 4.87
CA GLN A 116 20.55 10.39 5.35
C GLN A 116 19.76 9.53 6.34
N THR A 117 19.52 8.26 5.98
CA THR A 117 18.86 7.27 6.83
C THR A 117 19.54 7.15 8.19
N VAL A 118 18.82 7.51 9.25
CA VAL A 118 19.24 7.29 10.64
C VAL A 118 18.96 5.83 10.99
N ILE A 119 20.02 5.04 11.19
CA ILE A 119 19.92 3.63 11.57
C ILE A 119 20.20 3.51 13.06
N SER A 120 19.29 2.90 13.81
CA SER A 120 19.44 2.59 15.23
C SER A 120 19.09 1.12 15.52
N LYS A 121 19.59 0.59 16.64
CA LYS A 121 19.30 -0.80 17.08
C LYS A 121 18.08 -0.87 18.01
N ASN A 122 17.31 0.20 18.11
CA ASN A 122 16.17 0.34 19.02
C ASN A 122 15.17 1.37 18.46
N PHE A 123 14.09 1.62 19.18
CA PHE A 123 13.03 2.55 18.76
C PHE A 123 13.20 3.98 19.31
N ASN A 124 14.40 4.36 19.76
CA ASN A 124 14.60 5.67 20.41
C ASN A 124 14.40 6.85 19.45
N ASP A 125 14.53 6.64 18.15
CA ASP A 125 14.33 7.68 17.14
C ASP A 125 12.97 7.59 16.42
N SER A 126 12.12 6.63 16.82
CA SER A 126 10.77 6.44 16.29
C SER A 126 9.71 7.00 17.25
N HIS A 127 8.61 7.54 16.72
CA HIS A 127 7.41 7.93 17.51
C HIS A 127 6.54 6.74 17.91
N PHE A 128 6.96 5.51 17.59
CA PHE A 128 6.31 4.30 18.05
C PHE A 128 7.33 3.22 18.41
N LYS A 129 6.84 2.22 19.15
CA LYS A 129 7.49 0.93 19.35
C LYS A 129 6.60 -0.17 18.80
N MET A 130 7.18 -1.31 18.52
CA MET A 130 6.40 -2.52 18.28
C MET A 130 6.96 -3.69 19.07
N THR A 131 6.10 -4.66 19.36
CA THR A 131 6.55 -5.95 19.90
C THR A 131 7.31 -6.72 18.84
N LEU A 132 8.10 -7.71 19.28
CA LEU A 132 8.70 -8.67 18.35
C LEU A 132 7.61 -9.31 17.47
N PRO A 133 7.78 -9.30 16.13
CA PRO A 133 6.81 -9.90 15.23
C PRO A 133 6.71 -11.42 15.47
N VAL A 134 5.48 -11.92 15.48
CA VAL A 134 5.17 -13.34 15.52
C VAL A 134 4.84 -13.79 14.11
N ILE A 135 5.54 -14.81 13.62
CA ILE A 135 5.39 -15.32 12.26
C ILE A 135 4.61 -16.63 12.29
N LYS A 136 3.57 -16.73 11.47
CA LYS A 136 2.76 -17.94 11.28
C LYS A 136 2.75 -18.34 9.81
N GLU A 137 2.95 -19.63 9.57
CA GLU A 137 2.93 -20.24 8.23
C GLU A 137 1.59 -20.95 8.02
N PHE A 138 0.95 -20.65 6.90
CA PHE A 138 -0.22 -21.33 6.38
C PHE A 138 0.13 -21.96 5.02
N ALA A 139 -0.79 -22.73 4.44
CA ALA A 139 -0.55 -23.41 3.18
C ALA A 139 -0.42 -22.45 1.98
N ASP A 140 -1.08 -21.29 2.07
CA ASP A 140 -1.23 -20.30 1.00
C ASP A 140 -0.58 -18.94 1.32
N ARG A 141 -0.08 -18.75 2.55
CA ARG A 141 0.45 -17.46 3.01
C ARG A 141 1.29 -17.56 4.28
N ILE A 142 2.03 -16.49 4.52
CA ILE A 142 2.70 -16.20 5.79
C ILE A 142 2.03 -14.99 6.43
N GLU A 143 1.67 -15.10 7.70
CA GLU A 143 1.19 -13.97 8.48
C GLU A 143 2.27 -13.50 9.46
N ALA A 144 2.46 -12.19 9.51
CA ALA A 144 3.28 -11.54 10.52
C ALA A 144 2.39 -10.65 11.39
N SER A 145 2.40 -10.90 12.69
CA SER A 145 1.59 -10.15 13.66
C SER A 145 2.47 -9.45 14.69
N PHE A 146 2.15 -8.20 15.03
CA PHE A 146 2.82 -7.44 16.08
C PHE A 146 1.85 -6.45 16.73
N LYS A 147 2.19 -5.96 17.93
CA LYS A 147 1.47 -4.88 18.58
C LYS A 147 2.20 -3.56 18.36
N PHE A 148 1.55 -2.62 17.70
CA PHE A 148 1.97 -1.22 17.57
C PHE A 148 1.67 -0.47 18.86
N LEU A 149 2.66 0.28 19.35
CA LEU A 149 2.61 1.04 20.59
C LEU A 149 3.10 2.46 20.30
N TYR A 150 2.18 3.41 20.17
CA TYR A 150 2.54 4.82 20.02
C TYR A 150 3.34 5.30 21.23
N ALA A 151 4.43 6.02 20.98
CA ALA A 151 5.30 6.60 21.99
C ALA A 151 5.21 8.12 21.88
N ASN A 152 4.43 8.73 22.77
CA ASN A 152 4.24 10.18 22.76
C ASN A 152 5.59 10.87 23.02
N LYS A 153 6.06 11.60 22.00
CA LYS A 153 7.30 12.38 22.01
C LYS A 153 7.06 13.87 21.74
N GLY A 154 5.84 14.35 21.99
CA GLY A 154 5.46 15.75 21.82
C GLY A 154 5.02 16.13 20.40
N GLU A 155 4.92 15.18 19.48
CA GLU A 155 4.37 15.36 18.13
C GLU A 155 3.33 14.28 17.85
N GLU A 156 2.10 14.66 17.49
CA GLU A 156 1.03 13.76 17.05
C GLU A 156 1.34 13.26 15.64
N VAL A 157 1.75 12.00 15.55
CA VAL A 157 2.19 11.39 14.28
C VAL A 157 1.38 10.13 14.03
N ASP A 158 0.66 10.14 12.92
CA ASP A 158 -0.02 8.97 12.39
C ASP A 158 0.91 8.20 11.46
N SER A 159 0.71 6.89 11.36
CA SER A 159 1.51 6.03 10.50
C SER A 159 0.65 5.09 9.70
N VAL A 160 1.07 4.85 8.47
CA VAL A 160 0.51 3.84 7.59
C VAL A 160 1.54 2.72 7.49
N LEU A 161 1.15 1.50 7.82
CA LEU A 161 1.92 0.32 7.41
C LEU A 161 1.74 0.15 5.90
N GLU A 162 2.80 0.38 5.11
CA GLU A 162 2.75 0.26 3.65
C GLU A 162 2.82 -1.20 3.22
N LYS A 163 3.83 -1.92 3.72
CA LYS A 163 4.11 -3.29 3.31
C LYS A 163 5.02 -4.01 4.28
N CYS A 164 5.02 -5.32 4.16
CA CYS A 164 5.96 -6.23 4.80
C CYS A 164 6.77 -6.97 3.72
N ILE A 165 8.07 -7.13 3.91
CA ILE A 165 8.96 -7.82 2.97
C ILE A 165 9.72 -8.91 3.72
N ILE A 166 9.67 -10.14 3.23
CA ILE A 166 10.56 -11.22 3.66
C ILE A 166 11.63 -11.43 2.59
N THR A 167 12.89 -11.36 3.00
CA THR A 167 14.03 -11.77 2.18
C THR A 167 14.51 -13.13 2.67
N ASP A 168 14.30 -14.16 1.86
CA ASP A 168 14.66 -15.53 2.24
C ASP A 168 16.19 -15.72 2.33
N LYS A 169 16.62 -16.89 2.81
CA LYS A 169 18.04 -17.24 2.94
C LYS A 169 18.82 -17.27 1.62
N PHE A 170 18.13 -17.27 0.48
CA PHE A 170 18.70 -17.24 -0.87
C PHE A 170 18.69 -15.82 -1.47
N GLY A 171 18.23 -14.82 -0.72
CA GLY A 171 18.13 -13.42 -1.16
C GLY A 171 16.86 -13.10 -1.97
N LYS A 172 15.91 -14.03 -2.06
CA LYS A 172 14.65 -13.79 -2.78
C LYS A 172 13.69 -12.99 -1.90
N MET A 173 13.17 -11.89 -2.45
CA MET A 173 12.23 -11.00 -1.76
C MET A 173 10.78 -11.42 -2.03
N HIS A 174 9.97 -11.40 -0.98
CA HIS A 174 8.55 -11.69 -0.98
C HIS A 174 7.82 -10.54 -0.27
N SER A 175 6.91 -9.86 -0.95
CA SER A 175 6.21 -8.69 -0.40
C SER A 175 4.77 -9.06 -0.04
N SER A 176 4.26 -8.42 1.00
CA SER A 176 2.83 -8.45 1.33
C SER A 176 2.00 -7.85 0.21
N ARG A 177 0.72 -8.23 0.19
CA ARG A 177 -0.28 -7.47 -0.58
C ARG A 177 -0.49 -6.11 0.08
N MET A 178 -1.20 -5.21 -0.59
CA MET A 178 -1.50 -3.84 -0.15
C MET A 178 -2.45 -3.80 1.05
N ASP A 179 -2.09 -4.52 2.13
CA ASP A 179 -2.81 -4.65 3.40
C ASP A 179 -2.50 -3.43 4.28
N TYR A 180 -2.82 -2.25 3.77
CA TYR A 180 -2.51 -0.99 4.44
C TYR A 180 -3.28 -0.86 5.75
N GLU A 181 -2.57 -0.49 6.82
CA GLU A 181 -3.17 -0.30 8.14
C GLU A 181 -2.87 1.11 8.64
N LEU A 182 -3.92 1.87 9.00
CA LEU A 182 -3.77 3.17 9.66
C LEU A 182 -3.55 2.97 11.17
N LEU A 183 -2.46 3.56 11.65
CA LEU A 183 -1.95 3.50 13.02
C LEU A 183 -1.95 4.92 13.57
N THR A 184 -3.04 5.29 14.23
CA THR A 184 -3.21 6.64 14.74
C THR A 184 -2.37 6.89 15.99
N HIS A 185 -2.00 8.14 16.21
CA HIS A 185 -1.50 8.61 17.49
C HIS A 185 -2.50 8.24 18.62
N ASP A 186 -1.98 8.09 19.85
CA ASP A 186 -2.72 7.75 21.08
C ASP A 186 -3.41 6.38 21.15
N ARG A 187 -3.20 5.49 20.17
CA ARG A 187 -3.76 4.13 20.21
C ARG A 187 -2.69 3.06 20.06
N SER A 188 -2.76 2.02 20.90
CA SER A 188 -2.08 0.76 20.63
C SER A 188 -2.97 -0.13 19.76
N LYS A 189 -2.40 -0.79 18.76
CA LYS A 189 -3.16 -1.63 17.83
C LYS A 189 -2.43 -2.93 17.56
N ASN A 190 -3.17 -4.04 17.51
CA ASN A 190 -2.63 -5.29 17.00
C ASN A 190 -2.71 -5.23 15.48
N VAL A 191 -1.58 -5.50 14.82
CA VAL A 191 -1.44 -5.45 13.38
C VAL A 191 -1.11 -6.85 12.90
N THR A 192 -1.78 -7.30 11.83
CA THR A 192 -1.46 -8.54 11.14
C THR A 192 -1.39 -8.26 9.65
N ILE A 193 -0.31 -8.68 9.01
CA ILE A 193 -0.06 -8.48 7.58
C ILE A 193 0.29 -9.82 6.94
N SER A 194 -0.18 -10.02 5.71
CA SER A 194 -0.07 -11.30 5.01
C SER A 194 0.82 -11.22 3.77
N ILE A 195 1.65 -12.24 3.58
CA ILE A 195 2.48 -12.43 2.39
C ILE A 195 1.98 -13.71 1.70
N PRO A 196 1.44 -13.62 0.47
CA PRO A 196 0.95 -14.80 -0.24
C PRO A 196 2.09 -15.71 -0.68
N GLU A 197 1.83 -17.02 -0.67
CA GLU A 197 2.74 -18.05 -1.14
C GLU A 197 2.29 -18.51 -2.54
N ASP A 198 2.58 -17.70 -3.56
CA ASP A 198 2.17 -17.94 -4.96
C ASP A 198 3.07 -19.02 -5.62
N ASP A 199 2.83 -20.30 -5.28
CA ASP A 199 3.43 -21.55 -5.81
C ASP A 199 4.91 -21.86 -5.45
N LYS A 200 5.67 -20.89 -4.93
CA LYS A 200 7.08 -21.09 -4.54
C LYS A 200 7.24 -20.99 -3.03
N LYS A 201 7.65 -22.11 -2.41
CA LYS A 201 7.85 -22.21 -0.98
C LYS A 201 8.75 -21.09 -0.43
N ILE A 202 8.28 -20.36 0.57
CA ILE A 202 9.04 -19.27 1.20
C ILE A 202 9.84 -19.84 2.38
N PHE A 203 11.18 -19.73 2.32
CA PHE A 203 12.05 -20.23 3.39
C PHE A 203 12.23 -19.20 4.50
N ILE A 204 11.42 -19.31 5.55
CA ILE A 204 11.42 -18.37 6.69
C ILE A 204 12.62 -18.56 7.64
N SER A 205 13.09 -19.79 7.82
CA SER A 205 14.20 -20.04 8.75
C SER A 205 15.50 -19.40 8.26
N GLY A 206 16.03 -18.45 9.03
CA GLY A 206 17.24 -17.69 8.67
C GLY A 206 16.99 -16.51 7.73
N SER A 207 15.73 -16.17 7.47
CA SER A 207 15.36 -15.01 6.64
C SER A 207 15.38 -13.70 7.43
N THR A 208 15.23 -12.59 6.72
CA THR A 208 14.95 -11.28 7.32
C THR A 208 13.55 -10.83 6.95
N ILE A 209 12.88 -10.16 7.88
CA ILE A 209 11.57 -9.54 7.67
C ILE A 209 11.64 -8.05 7.96
N GLU A 210 11.07 -7.25 7.06
CA GLU A 210 11.07 -5.80 7.12
C GLU A 210 9.64 -5.26 7.05
N PHE A 211 9.35 -4.24 7.86
CA PHE A 211 8.08 -3.52 7.83
C PHE A 211 8.35 -2.07 7.49
N VAL A 212 7.63 -1.54 6.49
CA VAL A 212 7.78 -0.16 6.01
C VAL A 212 6.60 0.67 6.46
N PHE A 213 6.88 1.76 7.19
CA PHE A 213 5.90 2.71 7.70
C PHE A 213 6.09 4.07 7.05
N LEU A 214 4.99 4.65 6.59
CA LEU A 214 4.94 6.02 6.07
C LEU A 214 4.21 6.90 7.08
N CYS A 215 4.84 8.00 7.49
CA CYS A 215 4.39 8.77 8.66
C CYS A 215 3.95 10.18 8.27
N SER A 216 2.97 10.74 8.98
CA SER A 216 2.42 12.08 8.69
C SER A 216 3.43 13.22 8.83
N ASN A 217 4.50 13.02 9.60
CA ASN A 217 5.61 13.97 9.72
C ASN A 217 6.68 13.82 8.62
N HIS A 218 6.29 13.30 7.45
CA HIS A 218 7.13 13.09 6.28
C HIS A 218 8.31 12.13 6.48
N LYS A 219 8.24 11.23 7.48
CA LYS A 219 9.27 10.22 7.74
C LYS A 219 8.84 8.85 7.23
N ARG A 220 9.78 8.13 6.62
CA ARG A 220 9.70 6.70 6.33
C ARG A 220 10.48 5.96 7.40
N ILE A 221 9.84 5.02 8.06
CA ILE A 221 10.46 4.19 9.09
C ILE A 221 10.44 2.74 8.61
N THR A 222 11.60 2.12 8.52
CA THR A 222 11.75 0.69 8.19
C THR A 222 12.28 -0.05 9.40
N THR A 223 11.55 -1.06 9.88
CA THR A 223 12.01 -1.93 10.96
C THR A 223 12.40 -3.29 10.41
N SER A 224 13.64 -3.72 10.62
CA SER A 224 14.17 -4.98 10.10
C SER A 224 14.43 -5.97 11.24
N TYR A 225 14.01 -7.22 11.06
CA TYR A 225 14.17 -8.31 12.02
C TYR A 225 14.80 -9.53 11.35
N LYS A 226 15.61 -10.26 12.10
CA LYS A 226 16.10 -11.59 11.70
C LYS A 226 15.17 -12.66 12.25
N ILE A 227 14.81 -13.62 11.42
CA ILE A 227 14.01 -14.78 11.82
C ILE A 227 14.96 -15.96 12.04
N ASN A 228 15.03 -16.42 13.29
CA ASN A 228 15.88 -17.55 13.65
C ASN A 228 15.28 -18.88 13.18
N ILE A 229 16.06 -19.95 13.29
CA ILE A 229 15.63 -21.32 12.95
C ILE A 229 14.43 -21.76 13.81
N SER A 230 14.36 -21.28 15.06
CA SER A 230 13.22 -21.46 15.97
C SER A 230 12.00 -20.60 15.64
N LYS A 231 11.99 -19.88 14.51
CA LYS A 231 10.96 -18.91 14.08
C LYS A 231 10.74 -17.73 15.05
N THR A 232 11.61 -17.55 16.03
CA THR A 232 11.65 -16.36 16.88
C THR A 232 12.31 -15.21 16.12
N THR A 233 11.80 -14.00 16.29
CA THR A 233 12.34 -12.79 15.67
C THR A 233 13.29 -12.05 16.59
N MET A 234 14.32 -11.42 16.01
CA MET A 234 15.25 -10.52 16.70
C MET A 234 15.36 -9.22 15.93
N LEU A 235 15.21 -8.08 16.63
CA LEU A 235 15.37 -6.76 16.01
C LEU A 235 16.81 -6.59 15.53
N MET A 236 16.96 -6.24 14.25
CA MET A 236 18.25 -5.93 13.64
C MET A 236 18.49 -4.42 13.66
N GLN A 237 17.52 -3.66 13.14
CA GLN A 237 17.61 -2.21 13.04
C GLN A 237 16.24 -1.54 12.87
N VAL A 238 16.22 -0.27 13.19
CA VAL A 238 15.17 0.70 12.84
C VAL A 238 15.85 1.79 12.02
N ALA A 239 15.40 1.96 10.78
CA ALA A 239 15.91 2.94 9.85
C ALA A 239 14.86 4.05 9.66
N VAL A 240 15.24 5.30 9.87
CA VAL A 240 14.37 6.47 9.70
C VAL A 240 14.97 7.38 8.64
N CYS A 241 14.22 7.69 7.59
CA CYS A 241 14.64 8.66 6.57
C CYS A 241 13.47 9.57 6.18
N GLN A 242 13.77 10.71 5.56
CA GLN A 242 12.76 11.56 4.99
C GLN A 242 12.10 10.88 3.78
N MET A 243 10.79 11.03 3.62
CA MET A 243 10.04 10.52 2.48
C MET A 243 10.28 11.38 1.25
N THR A 244 10.29 10.74 0.08
CA THR A 244 10.17 11.44 -1.21
C THR A 244 8.75 11.99 -1.39
N GLU A 245 8.58 13.01 -2.25
CA GLU A 245 7.25 13.53 -2.58
C GLU A 245 6.33 12.45 -3.16
N ALA A 246 6.88 11.51 -3.93
CA ALA A 246 6.12 10.38 -4.48
C ALA A 246 5.60 9.42 -3.38
N GLU A 247 6.39 9.17 -2.34
CA GLU A 247 5.97 8.36 -1.18
C GLU A 247 4.97 9.11 -0.31
N TYR A 248 5.14 10.43 -0.18
CA TYR A 248 4.21 11.28 0.56
C TYR A 248 2.84 11.35 -0.13
N ASN A 249 2.81 11.58 -1.44
CA ASN A 249 1.58 11.54 -2.23
C ASN A 249 0.90 10.17 -2.14
N ARG A 250 1.67 9.07 -2.23
CA ARG A 250 1.13 7.72 -1.97
C ARG A 250 0.53 7.58 -0.58
N THR A 251 1.13 8.19 0.44
CA THR A 251 0.59 8.16 1.81
C THR A 251 -0.73 8.90 1.90
N ILE A 252 -0.85 10.07 1.25
CA ILE A 252 -2.12 10.79 1.13
C ILE A 252 -3.17 9.93 0.43
N ASP A 253 -2.82 9.26 -0.67
CA ASP A 253 -3.73 8.38 -1.40
C ASP A 253 -4.19 7.20 -0.54
N ILE A 254 -3.26 6.56 0.17
CA ILE A 254 -3.57 5.43 1.08
C ILE A 254 -4.43 5.90 2.25
N VAL A 255 -4.10 7.02 2.89
CA VAL A 255 -4.91 7.60 3.97
C VAL A 255 -6.29 7.97 3.44
N GLY A 256 -6.39 8.56 2.26
CA GLY A 256 -7.66 8.88 1.60
C GLY A 256 -8.49 7.63 1.30
N LEU A 257 -7.85 6.52 0.89
CA LEU A 257 -8.51 5.22 0.73
C LEU A 257 -9.03 4.69 2.08
N LEU A 258 -8.20 4.75 3.13
CA LEU A 258 -8.54 4.26 4.47
C LEU A 258 -9.63 5.11 5.15
N ILE A 259 -9.63 6.43 4.96
CA ILE A 259 -10.70 7.31 5.48
C ILE A 259 -12.01 7.06 4.74
N LYS A 260 -11.99 6.92 3.40
CA LYS A 260 -13.19 6.60 2.63
C LYS A 260 -13.81 5.25 3.04
N THR A 261 -13.00 4.26 3.38
CA THR A 261 -13.50 2.98 3.90
C THR A 261 -14.03 3.10 5.33
N MET A 262 -13.49 4.00 6.16
CA MET A 262 -14.01 4.29 7.51
C MET A 262 -15.30 5.14 7.50
N ASP A 263 -15.41 6.16 6.66
CA ASP A 263 -16.59 7.05 6.56
C ASP A 263 -17.83 6.37 5.97
N ASN A 264 -17.64 5.39 5.07
CA ASN A 264 -18.73 4.54 4.59
C ASN A 264 -19.32 3.64 5.70
N GLY A 265 -18.61 3.49 6.83
CA GLY A 265 -19.14 2.87 8.04
C GLY A 265 -19.95 3.81 8.93
N ALA A 266 -19.77 5.13 8.81
CA ALA A 266 -20.39 6.14 9.69
C ALA A 266 -21.68 6.78 9.12
N LYS A 267 -21.94 6.70 7.82
CA LYS A 267 -23.13 7.30 7.16
C LYS A 267 -24.38 6.40 7.10
N SER A 268 -24.42 5.29 7.85
CA SER A 268 -25.57 4.36 7.84
C SER A 268 -26.64 4.65 8.90
N THR A 269 -26.60 5.81 9.56
CA THR A 269 -27.65 6.22 10.51
C THR A 269 -28.05 7.67 10.28
N ASN A 270 -29.34 7.86 10.01
CA ASN A 270 -30.08 9.12 9.82
C ASN A 270 -30.23 9.58 8.36
N THR A 271 -31.32 9.15 7.72
CA THR A 271 -32.49 10.01 7.43
C THR A 271 -33.60 9.13 6.82
N ILE A 272 -34.72 9.02 7.54
CA ILE A 272 -36.01 8.49 7.05
C ILE A 272 -36.83 9.68 6.53
N MET A 273 -37.73 9.39 5.57
CA MET A 273 -38.79 10.19 4.94
C MET A 273 -38.44 10.63 3.51
N ALA A 274 -38.93 9.90 2.50
CA ALA A 274 -40.29 9.93 1.91
C ALA A 274 -40.38 10.96 0.77
N ASP A 275 -40.44 10.50 -0.48
CA ASP A 275 -41.68 10.52 -1.25
C ASP A 275 -41.56 9.66 -2.51
N GLY A 276 -42.67 9.08 -2.95
CA GLY A 276 -42.73 8.13 -4.07
C GLY A 276 -43.00 8.81 -5.41
N SER A 277 -42.59 8.16 -6.49
CA SER A 277 -43.40 8.04 -7.71
C SER A 277 -42.85 6.95 -8.65
N SER A 278 -43.78 6.13 -9.11
CA SER A 278 -43.69 5.06 -10.10
C SER A 278 -43.29 5.53 -11.51
N ILE A 279 -42.62 4.67 -12.29
CA ILE A 279 -42.84 4.37 -13.74
C ILE A 279 -41.95 3.14 -14.07
N SER A 280 -42.54 1.95 -14.19
CA SER A 280 -42.87 1.24 -15.45
C SER A 280 -41.69 0.48 -16.06
N ALA A 281 -41.79 -0.86 -16.04
CA ALA A 281 -40.90 -1.78 -16.72
C ALA A 281 -41.17 -1.81 -18.23
N THR A 282 -40.12 -1.67 -19.02
CA THR A 282 -40.06 -2.18 -20.40
C THR A 282 -38.75 -2.92 -20.57
N ASN A 283 -38.87 -4.21 -20.91
CA ASN A 283 -37.80 -5.08 -21.37
C ASN A 283 -37.14 -4.47 -22.60
N GLU A 284 -35.89 -4.05 -22.47
CA GLU A 284 -34.94 -3.99 -23.59
C GLU A 284 -33.62 -4.60 -23.11
N GLN A 285 -33.12 -5.58 -23.88
CA GLN A 285 -31.80 -6.15 -23.67
C GLN A 285 -30.76 -5.01 -23.68
N PRO A 286 -29.85 -4.92 -22.70
CA PRO A 286 -28.79 -3.93 -22.78
C PRO A 286 -27.79 -4.37 -23.85
N ALA A 287 -27.83 -3.68 -24.98
CA ALA A 287 -26.70 -3.58 -25.89
C ALA A 287 -25.55 -2.92 -25.11
N TYR A 288 -24.46 -3.64 -24.88
CA TYR A 288 -23.27 -3.09 -24.25
C TYR A 288 -22.54 -2.21 -25.26
N THR A 289 -22.99 -0.97 -25.40
CA THR A 289 -22.27 0.08 -26.14
C THR A 289 -21.52 0.94 -25.13
N SER A 290 -20.21 0.67 -25.00
CA SER A 290 -19.15 1.42 -24.28
C SER A 290 -19.56 2.06 -22.94
N SER A 291 -19.17 1.44 -21.83
CA SER A 291 -19.42 1.96 -20.47
C SER A 291 -18.12 2.30 -19.76
N ASP A 292 -17.98 3.58 -19.38
CA ASP A 292 -16.94 4.07 -18.46
C ASP A 292 -16.88 3.18 -17.20
N ILE A 293 -15.70 2.90 -16.68
CA ILE A 293 -15.47 2.10 -15.45
C ILE A 293 -16.38 2.54 -14.27
N LYS A 294 -16.75 3.83 -14.25
CA LYS A 294 -17.70 4.38 -13.27
C LYS A 294 -19.09 3.76 -13.36
N GLU A 295 -19.61 3.52 -14.55
CA GLU A 295 -20.94 2.95 -14.75
C GLU A 295 -21.02 1.52 -14.24
N TYR A 296 -19.99 0.71 -14.50
CA TYR A 296 -19.86 -0.63 -13.91
C TYR A 296 -19.79 -0.56 -12.38
N SER A 297 -19.07 0.41 -11.82
CA SER A 297 -18.92 0.56 -10.36
C SER A 297 -20.26 0.95 -9.73
N ASP A 298 -20.98 1.87 -10.35
CA ASP A 298 -22.27 2.34 -9.86
C ASP A 298 -23.35 1.27 -10.01
N ALA A 299 -23.35 0.48 -11.09
CA ALA A 299 -24.20 -0.70 -11.23
C ALA A 299 -23.90 -1.74 -10.14
N LEU A 300 -22.61 -2.04 -9.90
CA LEU A 300 -22.18 -2.99 -8.89
C LEU A 300 -22.57 -2.55 -7.47
N ARG A 301 -22.42 -1.25 -7.15
CA ARG A 301 -22.85 -0.67 -5.87
C ARG A 301 -24.36 -0.73 -5.67
N ARG A 302 -25.15 -0.50 -6.72
CA ARG A 302 -26.61 -0.68 -6.67
C ARG A 302 -26.97 -2.13 -6.35
N GLU A 303 -26.29 -3.09 -6.96
CA GLU A 303 -26.51 -4.52 -6.70
C GLU A 303 -26.08 -4.91 -5.27
N ILE A 304 -24.92 -4.46 -4.80
CA ILE A 304 -24.48 -4.64 -3.40
C ILE A 304 -25.55 -4.12 -2.44
N HIS A 305 -26.08 -2.92 -2.69
CA HIS A 305 -27.12 -2.33 -1.86
C HIS A 305 -28.41 -3.16 -1.89
N TYR A 306 -28.85 -3.61 -3.06
CA TYR A 306 -30.01 -4.46 -3.24
C TYR A 306 -29.89 -5.77 -2.45
N LEU A 307 -28.74 -6.44 -2.54
CA LEU A 307 -28.46 -7.70 -1.84
C LEU A 307 -28.36 -7.53 -0.33
N LYS A 308 -27.76 -6.42 0.15
CA LYS A 308 -27.70 -6.08 1.59
C LYS A 308 -29.08 -5.88 2.22
N GLN A 309 -30.08 -5.49 1.43
CA GLN A 309 -31.48 -5.40 1.88
C GLN A 309 -32.15 -6.78 2.01
N GLY A 310 -31.44 -7.89 1.79
CA GLY A 310 -31.99 -9.25 1.88
C GLY A 310 -32.89 -9.62 0.69
N LYS A 311 -32.81 -8.85 -0.41
CA LYS A 311 -33.54 -9.10 -1.66
C LYS A 311 -32.82 -10.05 -2.61
N GLY A 312 -31.70 -10.61 -2.17
CA GLY A 312 -31.01 -11.67 -2.92
C GLY A 312 -31.83 -12.94 -3.05
N LYS A 313 -31.34 -13.86 -3.89
CA LYS A 313 -31.99 -15.15 -4.10
C LYS A 313 -32.05 -15.93 -2.78
N LYS A 314 -33.26 -16.37 -2.41
CA LYS A 314 -33.52 -17.19 -1.24
C LYS A 314 -33.67 -18.65 -1.66
N TYR A 315 -33.01 -19.54 -0.95
CA TYR A 315 -33.09 -20.99 -1.14
C TYR A 315 -33.85 -21.60 0.02
N LYS A 316 -34.86 -22.41 -0.26
CA LYS A 316 -35.62 -23.09 0.79
C LYS A 316 -34.81 -24.28 1.30
N ILE A 317 -34.63 -24.32 2.61
CA ILE A 317 -33.98 -25.42 3.32
C ILE A 317 -34.97 -26.00 4.34
N VAL A 318 -34.97 -27.31 4.52
CA VAL A 318 -35.96 -28.05 5.33
C VAL A 318 -35.28 -29.03 6.27
N ASN A 319 -36.05 -29.57 7.22
CA ASN A 319 -35.60 -30.61 8.14
C ASN A 319 -34.31 -30.26 8.91
N GLY A 320 -34.18 -29.00 9.32
CA GLY A 320 -33.03 -28.51 10.07
C GLY A 320 -32.91 -29.21 11.42
N ASN A 321 -31.80 -29.91 11.64
CA ASN A 321 -31.50 -30.56 12.91
C ASN A 321 -30.24 -29.96 13.52
N LYS A 322 -30.34 -29.56 14.79
CA LYS A 322 -29.21 -29.08 15.56
C LYS A 322 -28.32 -30.25 15.97
N LEU A 323 -27.06 -30.26 15.54
CA LEU A 323 -26.13 -31.36 15.82
C LEU A 323 -25.31 -31.14 17.09
N VAL A 324 -24.80 -29.92 17.29
CA VAL A 324 -23.90 -29.59 18.41
C VAL A 324 -24.42 -28.35 19.14
N LYS A 325 -24.53 -28.46 20.47
CA LYS A 325 -24.66 -27.31 21.38
C LYS A 325 -23.24 -26.90 21.76
N SER A 326 -22.74 -25.81 21.20
CA SER A 326 -21.44 -25.28 21.61
C SER A 326 -21.64 -24.18 22.66
N ASP A 327 -20.91 -24.31 23.76
CA ASP A 327 -20.90 -23.40 24.91
C ASP A 327 -20.35 -22.00 24.55
N LYS A 328 -19.88 -21.83 23.31
CA LYS A 328 -19.29 -20.59 22.76
C LYS A 328 -20.26 -19.77 21.91
N GLY A 329 -21.56 -20.11 21.90
CA GLY A 329 -22.58 -19.36 21.16
C GLY A 329 -22.58 -19.57 19.65
N ILE A 330 -21.97 -20.67 19.17
CA ILE A 330 -22.02 -21.11 17.77
C ILE A 330 -22.81 -22.43 17.73
N TYR A 331 -23.75 -22.53 16.81
CA TYR A 331 -24.66 -23.67 16.69
C TYR A 331 -24.53 -24.32 15.32
N THR A 332 -24.29 -25.64 15.31
CA THR A 332 -24.16 -26.40 14.07
C THR A 332 -25.51 -27.01 13.68
N TYR A 333 -25.95 -26.73 12.46
CA TYR A 333 -27.21 -27.22 11.91
C TYR A 333 -26.99 -27.97 10.60
N LEU A 334 -27.63 -29.12 10.46
CA LEU A 334 -27.75 -29.85 9.19
C LEU A 334 -29.14 -29.60 8.62
N PHE A 335 -29.20 -29.13 7.37
CA PHE A 335 -30.44 -28.96 6.62
C PHE A 335 -30.44 -29.78 5.34
N GLU A 336 -31.63 -30.08 4.84
CA GLU A 336 -31.86 -30.65 3.53
C GLU A 336 -32.31 -29.55 2.56
N MET A 337 -31.86 -29.63 1.31
CA MET A 337 -32.16 -28.68 0.24
C MET A 337 -33.08 -29.33 -0.80
N GLU A 338 -34.06 -28.57 -1.31
CA GLU A 338 -34.94 -29.05 -2.39
C GLU A 338 -34.27 -28.99 -3.77
N THR A 339 -33.27 -28.13 -3.92
CA THR A 339 -32.51 -27.95 -5.16
C THR A 339 -31.03 -28.08 -4.87
N GLU A 340 -30.31 -28.75 -5.76
CA GLU A 340 -28.86 -28.83 -5.70
C GLU A 340 -28.25 -27.42 -5.75
N LEU A 341 -27.38 -27.14 -4.79
CA LEU A 341 -26.70 -25.87 -4.64
C LEU A 341 -25.24 -26.16 -4.27
N HIS A 342 -24.32 -25.49 -4.94
CA HIS A 342 -22.89 -25.62 -4.67
C HIS A 342 -22.40 -24.34 -4.01
N LEU A 343 -22.13 -24.40 -2.71
CA LEU A 343 -21.51 -23.32 -1.95
C LEU A 343 -20.15 -23.77 -1.44
N PRO A 344 -19.11 -22.91 -1.53
CA PRO A 344 -17.81 -23.25 -0.97
C PRO A 344 -17.86 -23.25 0.56
N ASP A 345 -16.94 -23.98 1.16
CA ASP A 345 -16.71 -23.93 2.61
C ASP A 345 -16.41 -22.48 3.05
N ASP A 346 -16.85 -22.15 4.26
CA ASP A 346 -16.82 -20.81 4.84
C ASP A 346 -17.63 -19.73 4.09
N ALA A 347 -18.44 -20.11 3.09
CA ALA A 347 -19.32 -19.16 2.41
C ALA A 347 -20.26 -18.47 3.43
N PRO A 348 -20.30 -17.13 3.46
CA PRO A 348 -21.14 -16.39 4.39
C PRO A 348 -22.60 -16.53 3.99
N VAL A 349 -23.43 -16.91 4.97
CA VAL A 349 -24.85 -17.15 4.77
C VAL A 349 -25.69 -16.54 5.89
N VAL A 350 -26.96 -16.34 5.58
CA VAL A 350 -27.98 -15.92 6.51
C VAL A 350 -29.15 -16.88 6.40
N VAL A 351 -29.59 -17.40 7.53
CA VAL A 351 -30.75 -18.28 7.65
C VAL A 351 -31.89 -17.52 8.29
N GLU A 352 -33.03 -17.49 7.62
CA GLU A 352 -34.28 -16.89 8.09
C GLU A 352 -35.29 -18.00 8.39
N ALA A 353 -35.53 -18.27 9.67
CA ALA A 353 -36.49 -19.26 10.14
C ALA A 353 -37.88 -18.64 10.35
N ALA A 354 -38.89 -19.49 10.52
CA ALA A 354 -40.26 -19.05 10.80
C ALA A 354 -40.32 -18.13 12.02
N GLY A 355 -41.17 -17.09 11.95
CA GLY A 355 -41.27 -16.07 12.99
C GLY A 355 -40.27 -14.91 12.87
N GLY A 356 -39.57 -14.79 11.73
CA GLY A 356 -38.63 -13.68 11.47
C GLY A 356 -37.29 -13.83 12.18
N LEU A 357 -36.97 -15.04 12.68
CA LEU A 357 -35.74 -15.29 13.40
C LEU A 357 -34.60 -15.45 12.41
N ARG A 358 -33.69 -14.48 12.41
CA ARG A 358 -32.56 -14.37 11.48
C ARG A 358 -31.26 -14.75 12.19
N ALA A 359 -30.54 -15.72 11.67
CA ALA A 359 -29.23 -16.17 12.14
C ALA A 359 -28.19 -15.98 11.03
N VAL A 360 -27.00 -15.49 11.39
CA VAL A 360 -25.88 -15.28 10.48
C VAL A 360 -24.87 -16.38 10.70
N GLY A 361 -24.23 -16.84 9.63
CA GLY A 361 -23.35 -17.98 9.72
C GLY A 361 -22.47 -18.19 8.51
N SER A 362 -21.82 -19.35 8.50
CA SER A 362 -21.03 -19.83 7.37
C SER A 362 -21.39 -21.27 7.02
N VAL A 363 -21.12 -21.65 5.78
CA VAL A 363 -21.18 -23.03 5.31
C VAL A 363 -20.00 -23.80 5.89
N LEU A 364 -20.27 -24.92 6.54
CA LEU A 364 -19.25 -25.86 7.00
C LEU A 364 -18.98 -26.96 5.96
N SER A 365 -20.04 -27.40 5.27
CA SER A 365 -19.98 -28.31 4.12
C SER A 365 -21.30 -28.23 3.36
N CYS A 366 -21.23 -28.42 2.04
CA CYS A 366 -22.38 -28.46 1.15
C CYS A 366 -22.18 -29.65 0.20
N GLU A 367 -22.90 -30.74 0.46
CA GLU A 367 -22.79 -32.01 -0.29
C GLU A 367 -24.18 -32.43 -0.77
N ASP A 368 -24.31 -32.65 -2.08
CA ASP A 368 -25.55 -33.07 -2.75
C ASP A 368 -26.78 -32.19 -2.38
N PHE A 369 -27.71 -32.76 -1.61
CA PHE A 369 -28.94 -32.12 -1.13
C PHE A 369 -28.88 -31.79 0.37
N GLN A 370 -27.68 -31.77 0.96
CA GLN A 370 -27.47 -31.48 2.37
C GLN A 370 -26.50 -30.33 2.55
N ILE A 371 -26.81 -29.48 3.52
CA ILE A 371 -25.95 -28.36 3.88
C ILE A 371 -25.77 -28.27 5.38
N LEU A 372 -24.52 -28.19 5.80
CA LEU A 372 -24.10 -28.07 7.18
C LEU A 372 -23.68 -26.62 7.43
N LEU A 373 -24.30 -25.97 8.41
CA LEU A 373 -24.13 -24.55 8.68
C LEU A 373 -23.67 -24.31 10.12
N LEU A 374 -22.79 -23.32 10.29
CA LEU A 374 -22.42 -22.75 11.59
C LEU A 374 -23.15 -21.44 11.78
N LEU A 375 -24.07 -21.38 12.74
CA LEU A 375 -24.91 -20.21 12.98
C LEU A 375 -24.58 -19.54 14.32
N ASP A 376 -24.68 -18.22 14.38
CA ASP A 376 -24.45 -17.39 15.57
C ASP A 376 -25.63 -17.34 16.55
N ARG A 377 -26.77 -17.92 16.16
CA ARG A 377 -28.01 -17.93 16.95
C ARG A 377 -28.66 -19.29 16.97
N ASP A 378 -29.35 -19.55 18.07
CA ASP A 378 -30.10 -20.79 18.25
C ASP A 378 -31.45 -20.70 17.52
N LEU A 379 -31.67 -21.59 16.55
CA LEU A 379 -32.93 -21.76 15.82
C LEU A 379 -33.84 -22.85 16.44
N ASN A 380 -33.51 -23.33 17.65
CA ASN A 380 -34.10 -24.48 18.34
C ASN A 380 -33.59 -25.84 17.84
N ASP A 381 -33.86 -26.91 18.60
CA ASP A 381 -33.34 -28.25 18.30
C ASP A 381 -33.81 -28.79 16.93
N LYS A 382 -34.99 -28.38 16.46
CA LYS A 382 -35.54 -28.72 15.13
C LYS A 382 -36.15 -27.51 14.43
N VAL A 383 -35.85 -27.37 13.15
CA VAL A 383 -36.38 -26.32 12.25
C VAL A 383 -37.10 -27.00 11.08
N SER A 384 -38.41 -26.84 10.97
CA SER A 384 -39.20 -27.46 9.90
C SER A 384 -38.80 -26.93 8.51
N SER A 385 -38.68 -25.61 8.38
CA SER A 385 -38.27 -24.93 7.16
C SER A 385 -37.63 -23.59 7.47
N ALA A 386 -36.65 -23.20 6.66
CA ALA A 386 -36.03 -21.88 6.68
C ALA A 386 -35.65 -21.44 5.26
N TYR A 387 -35.28 -20.18 5.12
CA TYR A 387 -34.72 -19.63 3.89
C TYR A 387 -33.24 -19.30 4.08
N LEU A 388 -32.40 -19.95 3.28
CA LEU A 388 -30.98 -19.66 3.16
C LEU A 388 -30.78 -18.53 2.15
N MET A 389 -30.05 -17.51 2.57
CA MET A 389 -29.53 -16.46 1.71
C MET A 389 -28.01 -16.55 1.76
N VAL A 390 -27.39 -16.68 0.59
CA VAL A 390 -25.95 -16.43 0.48
C VAL A 390 -25.75 -14.93 0.59
N GLU A 391 -24.60 -14.49 1.11
CA GLU A 391 -24.20 -13.08 1.09
C GLU A 391 -23.23 -12.77 -0.08
N PRO A 392 -23.65 -12.89 -1.36
CA PRO A 392 -22.75 -12.65 -2.49
C PRO A 392 -22.31 -11.19 -2.58
N TRP A 393 -22.99 -10.27 -1.89
CA TRP A 393 -22.61 -8.86 -1.82
C TRP A 393 -21.18 -8.66 -1.31
N LYS A 394 -20.66 -9.53 -0.44
CA LYS A 394 -19.27 -9.46 0.05
C LYS A 394 -18.26 -9.70 -1.09
N LEU A 395 -18.57 -10.62 -1.99
CA LEU A 395 -17.76 -10.88 -3.19
C LEU A 395 -17.86 -9.71 -4.18
N LEU A 396 -19.06 -9.16 -4.35
CA LEU A 396 -19.27 -7.98 -5.20
C LEU A 396 -18.56 -6.74 -4.63
N GLU A 397 -18.49 -6.58 -3.31
CA GLU A 397 -17.70 -5.53 -2.66
C GLU A 397 -16.20 -5.71 -2.90
N ALA A 398 -15.70 -6.94 -2.80
CA ALA A 398 -14.30 -7.23 -3.12
C ALA A 398 -13.99 -6.90 -4.59
N LEU A 399 -14.94 -7.16 -5.49
CA LEU A 399 -14.84 -6.79 -6.90
C LEU A 399 -14.88 -5.26 -7.10
N ASP A 400 -15.79 -4.53 -6.45
CA ASP A 400 -15.86 -3.06 -6.54
C ASP A 400 -14.57 -2.43 -6.03
N LYS A 401 -14.04 -2.94 -4.92
CA LYS A 401 -12.75 -2.50 -4.36
C LYS A 401 -11.61 -2.77 -5.34
N LYS A 402 -11.56 -3.96 -5.93
CA LYS A 402 -10.53 -4.34 -6.91
C LYS A 402 -10.59 -3.44 -8.14
N MET A 403 -11.79 -3.18 -8.66
CA MET A 403 -11.99 -2.32 -9.82
C MET A 403 -11.53 -0.87 -9.58
N ASN A 404 -11.89 -0.31 -8.43
CA ASN A 404 -11.48 1.04 -8.03
C ASN A 404 -10.00 1.14 -7.63
N SER A 405 -9.30 0.01 -7.46
CA SER A 405 -7.86 -0.02 -7.15
C SER A 405 -6.96 -0.04 -8.39
N LEU A 406 -7.54 -0.17 -9.60
CA LEU A 406 -6.76 -0.26 -10.83
C LEU A 406 -6.15 1.10 -11.20
N ASN A 407 -4.83 1.11 -11.47
CA ASN A 407 -4.12 2.30 -11.94
C ASN A 407 -3.95 2.24 -13.47
N PRO A 408 -4.43 3.22 -14.25
CA PRO A 408 -4.32 3.21 -15.71
C PRO A 408 -2.90 3.17 -16.27
N ASN A 409 -1.93 3.74 -15.54
CA ASN A 409 -0.55 3.78 -15.99
C ASN A 409 0.19 2.45 -15.77
N ILE A 410 -0.31 1.60 -14.85
CA ILE A 410 0.31 0.34 -14.45
C ILE A 410 -0.47 -0.85 -15.02
N ASN A 411 -1.79 -0.85 -14.87
CA ASN A 411 -2.68 -1.94 -15.22
C ASN A 411 -3.29 -1.77 -16.62
N LYS A 412 -2.47 -1.36 -17.59
CA LYS A 412 -2.91 -0.99 -18.95
C LYS A 412 -3.77 -2.06 -19.61
N LEU A 413 -3.36 -3.33 -19.50
CA LEU A 413 -4.11 -4.44 -20.09
C LEU A 413 -5.47 -4.66 -19.43
N ALA A 414 -5.54 -4.59 -18.09
CA ALA A 414 -6.79 -4.77 -17.36
C ALA A 414 -7.78 -3.64 -17.69
N ILE A 415 -7.31 -2.39 -17.73
CA ILE A 415 -8.13 -1.25 -18.14
C ILE A 415 -8.61 -1.41 -19.59
N LYS A 416 -7.69 -1.79 -20.50
CA LYS A 416 -8.04 -2.01 -21.90
C LYS A 416 -9.08 -3.12 -22.09
N ILE A 417 -8.97 -4.23 -21.36
CA ILE A 417 -9.99 -5.31 -21.37
C ILE A 417 -11.31 -4.83 -20.77
N MET A 418 -11.29 -3.93 -19.79
CA MET A 418 -12.53 -3.42 -19.18
C MET A 418 -13.24 -2.39 -20.06
N GLU A 419 -12.49 -1.57 -20.78
CA GLU A 419 -12.99 -0.53 -21.68
C GLU A 419 -13.37 -1.09 -23.06
N GLU A 420 -12.55 -1.99 -23.61
CA GLU A 420 -12.66 -2.50 -25.00
C GLU A 420 -12.98 -4.01 -25.04
N GLY A 421 -13.16 -4.68 -23.91
CA GLY A 421 -13.12 -6.15 -23.79
C GLY A 421 -13.85 -6.97 -24.85
N PRO A 422 -15.16 -6.77 -25.05
CA PRO A 422 -15.92 -7.48 -26.08
C PRO A 422 -15.42 -7.17 -27.50
N ASP A 423 -15.00 -5.93 -27.74
CA ASP A 423 -14.51 -5.44 -29.04
C ASP A 423 -13.09 -5.92 -29.37
N LEU A 424 -12.32 -6.33 -28.35
CA LEU A 424 -11.01 -6.97 -28.50
C LEU A 424 -11.09 -8.45 -28.86
N SER A 425 -12.26 -9.07 -28.72
CA SER A 425 -12.44 -10.47 -29.08
C SER A 425 -12.45 -10.64 -30.60
N THR A 426 -11.76 -11.66 -31.11
CA THR A 426 -11.75 -11.98 -32.54
C THR A 426 -12.34 -13.35 -32.76
N ASP A 427 -13.10 -13.53 -33.85
CA ASP A 427 -13.60 -14.85 -34.28
C ASP A 427 -12.53 -15.70 -34.98
N THR A 428 -11.28 -15.24 -35.01
CA THR A 428 -10.16 -15.96 -35.61
C THR A 428 -9.87 -17.26 -34.88
N ASP A 429 -9.69 -18.34 -35.63
CA ASP A 429 -9.30 -19.64 -35.08
C ASP A 429 -8.02 -19.52 -34.24
N ILE A 430 -8.05 -20.07 -33.03
CA ILE A 430 -6.95 -20.07 -32.06
C ILE A 430 -5.64 -20.62 -32.63
N ALA A 431 -5.71 -21.49 -33.64
CA ALA A 431 -4.54 -22.00 -34.35
C ALA A 431 -3.75 -20.92 -35.09
N ASN A 432 -4.41 -19.82 -35.47
CA ASN A 432 -3.83 -18.72 -36.24
C ASN A 432 -3.38 -17.54 -35.36
N VAL A 433 -3.62 -17.60 -34.04
CA VAL A 433 -3.14 -16.57 -33.11
C VAL A 433 -1.62 -16.73 -32.96
N PRO A 434 -0.81 -15.70 -33.25
CA PRO A 434 0.64 -15.77 -33.10
C PRO A 434 0.97 -16.11 -31.64
N LYS A 435 1.51 -17.30 -31.41
CA LYS A 435 2.03 -17.68 -30.10
C LYS A 435 3.26 -16.81 -29.83
N GLY A 436 3.27 -16.13 -28.69
CA GLY A 436 4.38 -15.27 -28.25
C GLY A 436 5.72 -16.01 -28.22
N GLN A 437 6.81 -15.24 -28.13
CA GLN A 437 8.21 -15.66 -28.36
C GLN A 437 8.60 -17.03 -27.74
N PRO A 438 9.47 -17.80 -28.43
CA PRO A 438 9.87 -19.15 -28.04
C PRO A 438 10.62 -19.24 -26.70
#